data_AF-A0A0R3IW81-F1
#
_entry.id   AF-A0A0R3IW81-F1
#
_cell.length_a   1.000
_cell.length_b   1.000
_cell.length_c   1.000
_cell.angle_alpha   90.00
_cell.angle_beta   90.00
_cell.angle_gamma   90.00
#
_symmetry.space_group_name_H-M   'P 1'
#
loop_
_entity.id
_entity.type
_entity.pdbx_description
1 polymer ?
#
loop_
_entity_poly.entity_id
_entity_poly.type
_entity_poly.pdbx_seq_one_letter_code
_entity_poly.pdbx_strand_id
1 'polypeptide(L)'
;MLLVALLFGGVGCTQTVDGDGQPNAEALATARDENQIKALIAQQNTYTASFDFAKLAETKCAKYRDATAQSGPPIPPMSEIAPPEIATVPGAGDALRGLLAQKFPTVPQDVINAVVDSLVAQDEQAYQAAMRNLLKSLITVKVTDVQNIEVKGDQATADITITTTSGNKTPSEEKQTVKYVKEDGKWLDCAPPTGGA
;
A
#
# COMPACT_ATOMS: atom_id res chain seq x y z
N MET A 1 -31.32 44.53 59.41
CA MET A 1 -30.57 45.77 59.11
C MET A 1 -30.40 45.87 57.61
N LEU A 2 -30.80 47.03 57.07
CA LEU A 2 -30.64 47.66 55.74
C LEU A 2 -30.15 46.80 54.54
N LEU A 3 -30.88 46.67 53.42
CA LEU A 3 -31.14 47.64 52.32
C LEU A 3 -29.88 48.09 51.56
N VAL A 4 -29.76 47.75 50.27
CA VAL A 4 -30.00 48.64 49.11
C VAL A 4 -29.50 47.96 47.81
N ALA A 5 -30.35 48.00 46.78
CA ALA A 5 -30.11 47.62 45.40
C ALA A 5 -29.38 48.72 44.61
N LEU A 6 -28.68 48.36 43.52
CA LEU A 6 -28.42 49.28 42.41
C LEU A 6 -28.41 48.51 41.08
N LEU A 7 -29.52 48.69 40.36
CA LEU A 7 -29.65 48.48 38.92
C LEU A 7 -28.88 49.60 38.20
N PHE A 8 -27.98 49.24 37.31
CA PHE A 8 -27.60 50.09 36.18
C PHE A 8 -27.98 49.38 34.89
N GLY A 9 -29.02 49.90 34.24
CA GLY A 9 -29.26 49.66 32.84
C GLY A 9 -28.19 50.37 32.00
N GLY A 10 -27.67 49.66 31.03
CA GLY A 10 -26.79 50.19 29.99
C GLY A 10 -26.97 49.37 28.74
N VAL A 11 -27.90 49.80 27.88
CA VAL A 11 -27.96 49.38 26.48
C VAL A 11 -26.69 49.90 25.84
N GLY A 12 -25.74 49.01 25.59
CA GLY A 12 -24.52 49.30 24.85
C GLY A 12 -24.28 48.17 23.86
N CYS A 13 -24.69 48.38 22.61
CA CYS A 13 -24.24 47.58 21.49
C CYS A 13 -22.72 47.70 21.40
N THR A 14 -21.97 46.70 21.87
CA THR A 14 -20.64 46.43 21.34
C THR A 14 -20.80 45.44 20.20
N GLN A 15 -20.99 46.00 19.01
CA GLN A 15 -20.50 45.37 17.80
C GLN A 15 -18.97 45.29 17.84
N THR A 16 -18.45 44.36 17.03
CA THR A 16 -17.06 44.01 16.74
C THR A 16 -16.50 42.97 17.72
N VAL A 17 -16.10 41.77 17.28
CA VAL A 17 -15.35 41.47 16.05
C VAL A 17 -15.87 40.19 15.38
N ASP A 18 -16.33 40.31 14.13
CA ASP A 18 -16.36 39.20 13.17
C ASP A 18 -14.91 38.79 12.87
N GLY A 19 -14.62 37.48 13.00
CA GLY A 19 -13.45 36.88 12.37
C GLY A 19 -12.32 36.50 13.31
N ASP A 20 -12.50 35.38 14.01
CA ASP A 20 -11.40 34.43 14.24
C ASP A 20 -11.92 33.05 13.86
N GLY A 21 -11.57 32.63 12.65
CA GLY A 21 -12.01 31.40 11.99
C GLY A 21 -11.45 30.15 12.66
N GLN A 22 -11.96 29.82 13.85
CA GLN A 22 -11.66 28.54 14.48
C GLN A 22 -12.50 27.46 13.79
N PRO A 23 -11.87 26.41 13.19
CA PRO A 23 -12.61 25.38 12.50
C PRO A 23 -13.60 24.70 13.45
N ASN A 24 -14.84 24.51 12.99
CA ASN A 24 -15.86 23.85 13.78
C ASN A 24 -15.49 22.37 14.02
N ALA A 25 -16.15 21.73 14.99
CA ALA A 25 -15.82 20.35 15.38
C ALA A 25 -15.92 19.35 14.21
N GLU A 26 -16.82 19.61 13.26
CA GLU A 26 -17.00 18.80 12.05
C GLU A 26 -15.82 18.94 11.08
N ALA A 27 -15.37 20.17 10.80
CA ALA A 27 -14.20 20.43 9.97
C ALA A 27 -12.91 19.82 10.57
N LEU A 28 -12.77 19.86 11.89
CA LEU A 28 -11.67 19.19 12.60
C LEU A 28 -11.75 17.66 12.49
N ALA A 29 -12.96 17.09 12.54
CA ALA A 29 -13.16 15.66 12.37
C ALA A 29 -12.84 15.21 10.93
N THR A 30 -13.31 15.95 9.93
CA THR A 30 -13.00 15.70 8.51
C THR A 30 -11.50 15.77 8.25
N ALA A 31 -10.81 16.81 8.72
CA ALA A 31 -9.36 16.93 8.58
C ALA A 31 -8.60 15.77 9.26
N ARG A 32 -9.10 15.26 10.40
CA ARG A 32 -8.53 14.08 11.05
C ARG A 32 -8.72 12.83 10.20
N ASP A 33 -9.91 12.62 9.68
CA ASP A 33 -10.25 11.46 8.83
C ASP A 33 -9.43 11.46 7.54
N GLU A 34 -9.28 12.61 6.87
CA GLU A 34 -8.42 12.76 5.71
C GLU A 34 -6.96 12.37 6.01
N ASN A 35 -6.44 12.81 7.16
CA ASN A 35 -5.08 12.47 7.59
C ASN A 35 -4.93 10.97 7.89
N GLN A 36 -5.96 10.33 8.46
CA GLN A 36 -5.97 8.89 8.67
C GLN A 36 -5.98 8.10 7.35
N ILE A 37 -6.73 8.57 6.34
CA ILE A 37 -6.73 7.96 5.00
C ILE A 37 -5.36 8.10 4.33
N LYS A 38 -4.73 9.27 4.41
CA LYS A 38 -3.35 9.46 3.89
C LYS A 38 -2.35 8.54 4.60
N ALA A 39 -2.47 8.38 5.91
CA ALA A 39 -1.63 7.48 6.68
C ALA A 39 -1.85 6.00 6.30
N LEU A 40 -3.10 5.59 6.07
CA LEU A 40 -3.46 4.27 5.57
C LEU A 40 -2.76 3.99 4.22
N ILE A 41 -2.85 4.93 3.27
CA ILE A 41 -2.20 4.80 1.95
C ILE A 41 -0.67 4.69 2.09
N ALA A 42 -0.05 5.46 2.98
CA ALA A 42 1.38 5.36 3.24
C ALA A 42 1.77 3.98 3.82
N GLN A 43 0.92 3.43 4.69
CA GLN A 43 1.10 2.09 5.25
C GLN A 43 0.97 1.01 4.16
N GLN A 44 -0.02 1.14 3.27
CA GLN A 44 -0.20 0.26 2.12
C GLN A 44 1.02 0.29 1.19
N ASN A 45 1.57 1.47 0.89
CA ASN A 45 2.81 1.58 0.12
C ASN A 45 3.97 0.80 0.75
N THR A 46 4.06 0.78 2.08
CA THR A 46 5.09 0.02 2.81
C THR A 46 4.89 -1.49 2.66
N TYR A 47 3.65 -1.97 2.79
CA TYR A 47 3.32 -3.40 2.65
C TYR A 47 3.47 -3.89 1.21
N THR A 48 3.04 -3.10 0.24
CA THR A 48 3.22 -3.39 -1.18
C THR A 48 4.71 -3.43 -1.55
N ALA A 49 5.52 -2.47 -1.09
CA ALA A 49 6.96 -2.46 -1.36
C ALA A 49 7.69 -3.64 -0.71
N SER A 50 7.14 -4.23 0.36
CA SER A 50 7.68 -5.42 1.01
C SER A 50 7.10 -6.74 0.50
N PHE A 51 6.12 -6.70 -0.43
CA PHE A 51 5.36 -7.86 -0.90
C PHE A 51 4.64 -8.61 0.25
N ASP A 52 4.28 -7.88 1.31
CA ASP A 52 3.57 -8.44 2.47
C ASP A 52 2.05 -8.33 2.25
N PHE A 53 1.51 -9.23 1.43
CA PHE A 53 0.09 -9.26 1.10
C PHE A 53 -0.80 -9.58 2.31
N ALA A 54 -0.27 -10.30 3.31
CA ALA A 54 -0.98 -10.54 4.56
C ALA A 54 -1.15 -9.23 5.35
N LYS A 55 -0.11 -8.42 5.47
CA LYS A 55 -0.20 -7.09 6.08
C LYS A 55 -1.01 -6.11 5.24
N LEU A 56 -0.92 -6.19 3.92
CA LEU A 56 -1.76 -5.39 3.03
C LEU A 56 -3.24 -5.70 3.25
N ALA A 57 -3.60 -6.97 3.45
CA ALA A 57 -4.98 -7.37 3.75
C ALA A 57 -5.53 -6.74 5.06
N GLU A 58 -4.70 -6.50 6.07
CA GLU A 58 -5.10 -5.81 7.33
C GLU A 58 -5.54 -4.35 7.10
N THR A 59 -5.24 -3.78 5.93
CA THR A 59 -5.64 -2.42 5.52
C THR A 59 -6.94 -2.39 4.72
N LYS A 60 -7.47 -3.56 4.36
CA LYS A 60 -8.67 -3.71 3.53
C LYS A 60 -9.92 -3.88 4.36
N CYS A 61 -11.05 -3.38 3.83
CA CYS A 61 -12.37 -3.63 4.39
C CYS A 61 -12.64 -5.14 4.42
N ALA A 62 -13.52 -5.58 5.33
CA ALA A 62 -13.78 -7.00 5.56
C ALA A 62 -14.08 -7.78 4.25
N LYS A 63 -14.80 -7.14 3.32
CA LYS A 63 -15.15 -7.70 2.01
C LYS A 63 -13.96 -8.15 1.15
N TYR A 64 -12.82 -7.44 1.20
CA TYR A 64 -11.68 -7.67 0.28
C TYR A 64 -10.41 -8.16 0.98
N ARG A 65 -10.47 -8.38 2.30
CA ARG A 65 -9.34 -8.83 3.12
C ARG A 65 -8.74 -10.14 2.61
N ASP A 66 -9.53 -11.20 2.54
CA ASP A 66 -9.04 -12.53 2.18
C ASP A 66 -8.53 -12.59 0.74
N ALA A 67 -9.22 -11.90 -0.18
CA ALA A 67 -8.79 -11.80 -1.58
C ALA A 67 -7.44 -11.09 -1.71
N THR A 68 -7.19 -10.04 -0.91
CA THR A 68 -5.91 -9.31 -0.92
C THR A 68 -4.79 -10.14 -0.30
N ALA A 69 -5.07 -10.92 0.74
CA ALA A 69 -4.06 -11.81 1.34
C ALA A 69 -3.53 -12.85 0.33
N GLN A 70 -4.32 -13.16 -0.70
CA GLN A 70 -4.02 -14.13 -1.74
C GLN A 70 -3.62 -13.48 -3.08
N SER A 71 -3.62 -12.15 -3.19
CA SER A 71 -3.45 -11.44 -4.47
C SER A 71 -1.98 -11.28 -4.91
N GLY A 72 -1.06 -12.04 -4.33
CA GLY A 72 0.33 -12.02 -4.78
C GLY A 72 0.45 -12.52 -6.21
N PRO A 73 1.43 -12.02 -7.01
CA PRO A 73 1.69 -12.58 -8.32
C PRO A 73 1.98 -14.08 -8.21
N PRO A 74 1.39 -14.93 -9.07
CA PRO A 74 1.63 -16.36 -9.03
C PRO A 74 3.12 -16.63 -9.27
N ILE A 75 3.67 -17.54 -8.46
CA ILE A 75 5.05 -17.98 -8.62
C ILE A 75 5.03 -19.22 -9.51
N PRO A 76 5.73 -19.20 -10.66
CA PRO A 76 5.77 -20.37 -11.54
C PRO A 76 6.40 -21.54 -10.79
N PRO A 77 6.01 -22.80 -11.07
CA PRO A 77 6.67 -23.96 -10.50
C PRO A 77 8.13 -24.05 -10.96
N MET A 78 8.99 -24.69 -10.15
CA MET A 78 10.42 -24.85 -10.43
C MET A 78 10.71 -25.40 -11.83
N SER A 79 9.91 -26.36 -12.30
CA SER A 79 10.04 -27.01 -13.61
C SER A 79 9.83 -26.08 -14.80
N GLU A 80 9.14 -24.97 -14.63
CA GLU A 80 9.00 -23.94 -15.66
C GLU A 80 10.23 -23.04 -15.77
N ILE A 81 11.03 -22.97 -14.70
CA ILE A 81 12.27 -22.16 -14.68
C ILE A 81 13.48 -22.98 -15.09
N ALA A 82 13.62 -24.19 -14.55
CA ALA A 82 14.73 -25.06 -14.84
C ALA A 82 14.29 -26.54 -14.76
N PRO A 83 14.84 -27.40 -15.63
CA PRO A 83 14.59 -28.83 -15.55
C PRO A 83 15.35 -29.42 -14.34
N PRO A 84 14.88 -30.52 -13.73
CA PRO A 84 15.41 -31.05 -12.47
C PRO A 84 16.89 -31.47 -12.55
N GLU A 85 17.39 -31.75 -13.74
CA GLU A 85 18.79 -32.11 -14.02
C GLU A 85 19.76 -31.00 -13.62
N ILE A 86 19.30 -29.76 -13.42
CA ILE A 86 20.11 -28.66 -12.86
C ILE A 86 20.78 -29.03 -11.52
N ALA A 87 20.19 -29.95 -10.76
CA ALA A 87 20.73 -30.45 -9.49
C ALA A 87 21.95 -31.39 -9.67
N THR A 88 22.12 -31.97 -10.87
CA THR A 88 23.10 -33.05 -11.10
C THR A 88 24.13 -32.73 -12.17
N VAL A 89 23.83 -31.82 -13.10
CA VAL A 89 24.73 -31.46 -14.20
C VAL A 89 25.78 -30.46 -13.69
N PRO A 90 27.09 -30.80 -13.74
CA PRO A 90 28.14 -29.88 -13.31
C PRO A 90 28.10 -28.56 -14.07
N GLY A 91 28.18 -27.44 -13.35
CA GLY A 91 28.19 -26.09 -13.93
C GLY A 91 26.84 -25.55 -14.42
N ALA A 92 25.76 -26.35 -14.40
CA ALA A 92 24.44 -25.90 -14.84
C ALA A 92 23.90 -24.72 -14.00
N GLY A 93 24.11 -24.75 -12.68
CA GLY A 93 23.75 -23.64 -11.80
C GLY A 93 24.49 -22.35 -12.14
N ASP A 94 25.81 -22.42 -12.37
CA ASP A 94 26.60 -21.23 -12.74
C ASP A 94 26.18 -20.64 -14.08
N ALA A 95 25.88 -21.51 -15.06
CA ALA A 95 25.34 -21.09 -16.34
C ALA A 95 23.99 -20.37 -16.16
N LEU A 96 23.08 -20.90 -15.33
CA LEU A 96 21.79 -20.26 -15.06
C LEU A 96 21.95 -18.93 -14.32
N ARG A 97 22.85 -18.83 -13.34
CA ARG A 97 23.16 -17.54 -12.66
C ARG A 97 23.61 -16.49 -13.68
N GLY A 98 24.52 -16.86 -14.59
CA GLY A 98 24.99 -15.97 -15.65
C GLY A 98 23.89 -15.52 -16.60
N LEU A 99 22.97 -16.41 -16.98
CA LEU A 99 21.81 -16.09 -17.82
C LEU A 99 20.84 -15.15 -17.11
N LEU A 100 20.52 -15.41 -15.84
CA LEU A 100 19.62 -14.58 -15.05
C LEU A 100 20.20 -13.18 -14.79
N ALA A 101 21.49 -13.08 -14.48
CA ALA A 101 22.17 -11.79 -14.29
C ALA A 101 22.18 -10.94 -15.57
N GLN A 102 22.36 -11.57 -16.73
CA GLN A 102 22.26 -10.87 -18.02
C GLN A 102 20.83 -10.40 -18.32
N LYS A 103 19.83 -11.23 -18.01
CA LYS A 103 18.41 -10.92 -18.25
C LYS A 103 17.89 -9.85 -17.29
N PHE A 104 18.37 -9.85 -16.05
CA PHE A 104 17.91 -8.99 -14.96
C PHE A 104 19.07 -8.20 -14.34
N PRO A 105 19.70 -7.29 -15.09
CA PRO A 105 20.94 -6.61 -14.68
C PRO A 105 20.77 -5.67 -13.47
N THR A 106 19.53 -5.31 -13.13
CA THR A 106 19.21 -4.47 -11.96
C THR A 106 18.93 -5.26 -10.70
N VAL A 107 18.82 -6.59 -10.79
CA VAL A 107 18.55 -7.45 -9.63
C VAL A 107 19.88 -7.72 -8.90
N PRO A 108 19.92 -7.61 -7.57
CA PRO A 108 21.10 -7.97 -6.79
C PRO A 108 21.53 -9.42 -7.03
N GLN A 109 22.84 -9.65 -7.15
CA GLN A 109 23.38 -10.97 -7.48
C GLN A 109 23.03 -12.03 -6.42
N ASP A 110 22.94 -11.67 -5.15
CA ASP A 110 22.53 -12.55 -4.06
C ASP A 110 21.08 -13.04 -4.20
N VAL A 111 20.18 -12.19 -4.74
CA VAL A 111 18.79 -12.57 -5.05
C VAL A 111 18.75 -13.59 -6.19
N ILE A 112 19.55 -13.38 -7.25
CA ILE A 112 19.68 -14.35 -8.36
C ILE A 112 20.27 -15.68 -7.85
N ASN A 113 21.31 -15.61 -7.01
CA ASN A 113 21.95 -16.79 -6.44
C ASN A 113 20.95 -17.59 -5.61
N ALA A 114 20.15 -16.95 -4.74
CA ALA A 114 19.15 -17.64 -3.93
C ALA A 114 18.12 -18.42 -4.77
N VAL A 115 17.68 -17.86 -5.91
CA VAL A 115 16.79 -18.57 -6.83
C VAL A 115 17.49 -19.80 -7.39
N VAL A 116 18.71 -19.67 -7.91
CA VAL A 116 19.43 -20.80 -8.49
C VAL A 116 19.79 -21.85 -7.44
N ASP A 117 20.21 -21.44 -6.25
CA ASP A 117 20.55 -22.32 -5.14
C ASP A 117 19.34 -23.17 -4.74
N SER A 118 18.15 -22.57 -4.65
CA SER A 118 16.91 -23.32 -4.38
C SER A 118 16.55 -24.33 -5.47
N LEU A 119 16.79 -23.99 -6.75
CA LEU A 119 16.56 -24.88 -7.89
C LEU A 119 17.52 -26.08 -7.86
N VAL A 120 18.81 -25.83 -7.59
CA VAL A 120 19.84 -26.88 -7.46
C VAL A 120 19.56 -27.78 -6.26
N ALA A 121 19.13 -27.19 -5.13
CA ALA A 121 18.78 -27.93 -3.93
C ALA A 121 17.44 -28.68 -4.03
N GLN A 122 16.64 -28.42 -5.07
CA GLN A 122 15.26 -28.93 -5.20
C GLN A 122 14.38 -28.56 -3.98
N ASP A 123 14.62 -27.38 -3.41
CA ASP A 123 13.91 -26.89 -2.23
C ASP A 123 12.79 -25.92 -2.65
N GLU A 124 11.57 -26.46 -2.72
CA GLU A 124 10.38 -25.70 -3.11
C GLU A 124 10.11 -24.52 -2.15
N GLN A 125 10.32 -24.68 -0.84
CA GLN A 125 10.04 -23.60 0.11
C GLN A 125 11.04 -22.45 -0.06
N ALA A 126 12.33 -22.78 -0.20
CA ALA A 126 13.38 -21.80 -0.48
C ALA A 126 13.15 -21.14 -1.84
N TYR A 127 12.72 -21.89 -2.85
CA TYR A 127 12.41 -21.39 -4.18
C TYR A 127 11.26 -20.38 -4.16
N GLN A 128 10.17 -20.70 -3.49
CA GLN A 128 9.03 -19.80 -3.33
C GLN A 128 9.45 -18.49 -2.63
N ALA A 129 10.31 -18.56 -1.60
CA ALA A 129 10.83 -17.38 -0.94
C ALA A 129 11.78 -16.55 -1.84
N ALA A 130 12.70 -17.21 -2.54
CA ALA A 130 13.65 -16.57 -3.43
C ALA A 130 12.96 -15.90 -4.63
N MET A 131 11.95 -16.53 -5.21
CA MET A 131 11.13 -15.96 -6.29
C MET A 131 10.34 -14.73 -5.83
N ARG A 132 9.79 -14.72 -4.60
CA ARG A 132 9.19 -13.49 -4.04
C ARG A 132 10.20 -12.36 -3.92
N ASN A 133 11.41 -12.66 -3.45
CA ASN A 133 12.48 -11.66 -3.36
C ASN A 133 12.89 -11.14 -4.75
N LEU A 134 12.98 -12.03 -5.75
CA LEU A 134 13.22 -11.64 -7.14
C LEU A 134 12.12 -10.71 -7.67
N LEU A 135 10.85 -11.06 -7.48
CA LEU A 135 9.71 -10.24 -7.90
C LEU A 135 9.71 -8.87 -7.22
N LYS A 136 10.03 -8.82 -5.92
CA LYS A 136 10.20 -7.57 -5.17
C LYS A 136 11.34 -6.71 -5.69
N SER A 137 12.43 -7.31 -6.17
CA SER A 137 13.52 -6.56 -6.81
C SER A 137 13.17 -6.06 -8.22
N LEU A 138 12.24 -6.73 -8.91
CA LEU A 138 11.86 -6.38 -10.27
C LEU A 138 10.70 -5.40 -10.35
N ILE A 139 9.76 -5.46 -9.40
CA ILE A 139 8.48 -4.75 -9.47
C ILE A 139 8.36 -3.81 -8.28
N THR A 140 8.05 -2.55 -8.56
CA THR A 140 7.65 -1.58 -7.55
C THR A 140 6.27 -1.05 -7.91
N VAL A 141 5.33 -1.14 -6.96
CA VAL A 141 4.00 -0.55 -7.07
C VAL A 141 3.83 0.42 -5.92
N LYS A 142 3.48 1.68 -6.23
CA LYS A 142 3.35 2.72 -5.22
C LYS A 142 2.26 3.71 -5.60
N VAL A 143 1.45 4.11 -4.62
CA VAL A 143 0.64 5.33 -4.71
C VAL A 143 1.55 6.53 -4.59
N THR A 144 1.70 7.28 -5.68
CA THR A 144 2.61 8.43 -5.79
C THR A 144 1.92 9.77 -5.58
N ASP A 145 0.59 9.80 -5.74
CA ASP A 145 -0.21 11.00 -5.58
C ASP A 145 -1.60 10.66 -4.99
N VAL A 146 -2.10 11.55 -4.14
CA VAL A 146 -3.40 11.42 -3.45
C VAL A 146 -4.08 12.79 -3.44
N GLN A 147 -5.26 12.86 -4.04
CA GLN A 147 -6.05 14.08 -4.21
C GLN A 147 -7.52 13.83 -3.90
N ASN A 148 -8.30 14.92 -3.82
CA ASN A 148 -9.76 14.89 -3.74
C ASN A 148 -10.32 13.93 -2.69
N ILE A 149 -9.77 13.97 -1.47
CA ILE A 149 -10.33 13.16 -0.38
C ILE A 149 -11.66 13.78 0.03
N GLU A 150 -12.74 13.04 -0.14
CA GLU A 150 -14.08 13.44 0.31
C GLU A 150 -14.54 12.49 1.41
N VAL A 151 -14.82 13.02 2.61
CA VAL A 151 -15.34 12.25 3.74
C VAL A 151 -16.82 12.55 3.95
N LYS A 152 -17.64 11.50 4.04
CA LYS A 152 -19.10 11.55 4.24
C LYS A 152 -19.49 10.52 5.30
N GLY A 153 -19.46 10.94 6.57
CA GLY A 153 -19.66 10.05 7.71
C GLY A 153 -18.62 8.93 7.74
N ASP A 154 -19.06 7.68 7.70
CA ASP A 154 -18.19 6.49 7.73
C ASP A 154 -17.74 6.01 6.34
N GLN A 155 -17.94 6.84 5.30
CA GLN A 155 -17.48 6.57 3.94
C GLN A 155 -16.58 7.70 3.45
N ALA A 156 -15.61 7.35 2.62
CA ALA A 156 -14.80 8.34 1.94
C ALA A 156 -14.38 7.87 0.54
N THR A 157 -13.99 8.82 -0.30
CA THR A 157 -13.33 8.57 -1.58
C THR A 157 -12.03 9.34 -1.65
N ALA A 158 -11.04 8.83 -2.38
CA ALA A 158 -9.85 9.59 -2.76
C ALA A 158 -9.46 9.24 -4.19
N ASP A 159 -9.00 10.23 -4.94
CA ASP A 159 -8.35 10.01 -6.22
C ASP A 159 -6.87 9.76 -5.98
N ILE A 160 -6.37 8.65 -6.51
CA ILE A 160 -4.96 8.29 -6.36
C ILE A 160 -4.33 7.99 -7.70
N THR A 161 -3.03 8.26 -7.79
CA THR A 161 -2.20 7.80 -8.91
C THR A 161 -1.30 6.67 -8.41
N ILE A 162 -1.41 5.50 -9.03
CA ILE A 162 -0.48 4.39 -8.84
C ILE A 162 0.59 4.49 -9.90
N THR A 163 1.85 4.48 -9.49
CA THR A 163 3.00 4.27 -10.37
C THR A 163 3.51 2.84 -10.21
N THR A 164 3.60 2.11 -11.31
CA THR A 164 4.21 0.77 -11.38
C THR A 164 5.49 0.83 -12.19
N THR A 165 6.57 0.29 -11.65
CA THR A 165 7.86 0.11 -12.35
C THR A 165 8.16 -1.38 -12.43
N SER A 166 8.70 -1.84 -13.56
CA SER A 166 9.04 -3.25 -13.78
C SER A 166 10.33 -3.39 -14.58
N GLY A 167 11.39 -3.85 -13.91
CA GLY A 167 12.73 -3.92 -14.50
C GLY A 167 13.16 -2.57 -15.10
N ASN A 168 13.61 -2.59 -16.36
CA ASN A 168 14.04 -1.39 -17.09
C ASN A 168 12.95 -0.74 -17.94
N LYS A 169 11.68 -1.12 -17.75
CA LYS A 169 10.57 -0.52 -18.50
C LYS A 169 10.28 0.88 -17.96
N THR A 170 9.78 1.76 -18.83
CA THR A 170 9.23 3.06 -18.42
C THR A 170 8.14 2.83 -17.37
N PRO A 171 8.13 3.58 -16.26
CA PRO A 171 7.06 3.50 -15.28
C PRO A 171 5.70 3.75 -15.93
N SER A 172 4.70 2.97 -15.55
CA SER A 172 3.30 3.18 -15.94
C SER A 172 2.54 3.85 -14.81
N GLU A 173 1.65 4.78 -15.16
CA GLU A 173 0.78 5.46 -14.20
C GLU A 173 -0.68 5.11 -14.47
N GLU A 174 -1.42 4.84 -13.40
CA GLU A 174 -2.86 4.58 -13.42
C GLU A 174 -3.56 5.46 -12.39
N LYS A 175 -4.59 6.19 -12.83
CA LYS A 175 -5.45 6.98 -11.95
C LYS A 175 -6.68 6.18 -11.58
N GLN A 176 -7.04 6.19 -10.31
CA GLN A 176 -8.25 5.53 -9.82
C GLN A 176 -8.89 6.31 -8.68
N THR A 177 -10.21 6.22 -8.57
CA THR A 177 -10.94 6.67 -7.38
C THR A 177 -11.16 5.48 -6.45
N VAL A 178 -10.51 5.51 -5.30
CA VAL A 178 -10.61 4.47 -4.28
C VAL A 178 -11.68 4.84 -3.27
N LYS A 179 -12.48 3.83 -2.88
CA LYS A 179 -13.47 3.95 -1.81
C LYS A 179 -12.87 3.48 -0.49
N TYR A 180 -13.13 4.21 0.58
CA TYR A 180 -12.75 3.87 1.94
C TYR A 180 -13.98 3.79 2.83
N VAL A 181 -13.93 2.90 3.81
CA VAL A 181 -15.00 2.72 4.80
C VAL A 181 -14.39 2.72 6.20
N LYS A 182 -15.13 3.24 7.18
CA LYS A 182 -14.76 3.18 8.59
C LYS A 182 -15.43 1.95 9.21
N GLU A 183 -14.65 0.92 9.53
CA GLU A 183 -15.09 -0.27 10.26
C GLU A 183 -14.48 -0.21 11.66
N ASP A 184 -15.31 -0.34 12.70
CA ASP A 184 -14.87 -0.30 14.11
C ASP A 184 -14.01 0.94 14.46
N GLY A 185 -14.34 2.09 13.86
CA GLY A 185 -13.62 3.35 14.06
C GLY A 185 -12.31 3.48 13.29
N LYS A 186 -11.94 2.52 12.44
CA LYS A 186 -10.73 2.52 11.62
C LYS A 186 -11.07 2.64 10.13
N TRP A 187 -10.43 3.58 9.44
CA TRP A 187 -10.50 3.66 7.97
C TRP A 187 -9.80 2.49 7.31
N LEU A 188 -10.46 1.90 6.31
CA LEU A 188 -10.00 0.78 5.51
C LEU A 188 -10.27 1.03 4.03
N ASP A 189 -9.38 0.53 3.18
CA ASP A 189 -9.53 0.55 1.73
C ASP A 189 -10.54 -0.51 1.30
N CYS A 190 -11.57 -0.07 0.58
CA CYS A 190 -12.64 -0.91 0.07
C CYS A 190 -12.73 -0.89 -1.46
N ALA A 191 -11.59 -0.73 -2.14
CA ALA A 191 -11.43 -1.10 -3.52
C ALA A 191 -11.11 -2.61 -3.63
N PRO A 192 -11.65 -3.29 -4.66
CA PRO A 192 -11.25 -4.65 -4.97
C PRO A 192 -9.73 -4.72 -5.22
N PRO A 193 -9.07 -5.85 -4.95
CA PRO A 193 -7.66 -6.01 -5.27
C PRO A 193 -7.45 -5.76 -6.77
N THR A 194 -6.48 -4.92 -7.10
CA THR A 194 -6.04 -4.71 -8.48
C THR A 194 -5.19 -5.92 -8.89
N GLY A 195 -5.82 -6.93 -9.51
CA GLY A 195 -5.13 -8.12 -10.00
C GLY A 195 -6.09 -9.26 -10.34
N GLY A 196 -6.47 -9.38 -11.61
CA GLY A 196 -7.31 -10.45 -12.14
C GLY A 196 -7.74 -10.23 -13.60
N ALA A 197 -6.77 -10.18 -14.51
CA ALA A 197 -6.96 -10.52 -15.92
C ALA A 197 -5.82 -11.43 -16.35
#